data_AF-A0A366KMA0-F1
#
_entry.id   AF-A0A366KMA0-F1
#
_cell.length_a   1.000
_cell.length_b   1.000
_cell.length_c   1.000
_cell.angle_alpha   90.00
_cell.angle_beta   90.00
_cell.angle_gamma   90.00
#
_symmetry.space_group_name_H-M   'P 1'
#
loop_
_entity.id
_entity.type
_entity.pdbx_description
1 polymer ?
#
loop_
_entity_poly.entity_id
_entity_poly.type
_entity_poly.pdbx_seq_one_letter_code
_entity_poly.pdbx_strand_id
1 'polypeptide(L)'
;MKKYFIAIALLAIINTAKSQNTKPAESFEKITEQNNLIFNQPSGFVKTEPIKNSAMLYEYAVIDTSKHIEIRYAVRSLTERVKEYRKWLETKKEGENRINPNTMPSAALTAIAMNIAGNFTKPPSIQQFPAPAVKKDFNADAGFFTIVAPTKNFGKDYKFCMVVAIHKDDIADAYTFILTDEMENLKKYITPAIFNALRFK
;
A
#
# COMPACT_ATOMS: atom_id res chain seq x y z
N MET A 1 -69.03 -23.91 21.89
CA MET A 1 -68.10 -25.03 22.12
C MET A 1 -67.17 -25.17 20.92
N LYS A 2 -65.87 -25.46 21.16
CA LYS A 2 -64.72 -25.62 20.22
C LYS A 2 -64.24 -24.28 19.61
N LYS A 3 -63.22 -23.58 20.14
CA LYS A 3 -61.77 -23.90 20.26
C LYS A 3 -61.17 -24.48 18.99
N TYR A 4 -60.55 -23.62 18.17
CA TYR A 4 -59.40 -24.00 17.34
C TYR A 4 -58.37 -22.87 17.37
N PHE A 5 -57.30 -23.13 18.12
CA PHE A 5 -56.03 -22.42 18.05
C PHE A 5 -55.35 -22.80 16.73
N ILE A 6 -55.03 -21.83 15.88
CA ILE A 6 -54.03 -22.03 14.83
C ILE A 6 -52.77 -21.29 15.29
N ALA A 7 -51.83 -22.07 15.81
CA ALA A 7 -50.48 -21.61 16.12
C ALA A 7 -49.77 -21.34 14.78
N ILE A 8 -49.49 -20.07 14.48
CA ILE A 8 -48.56 -19.71 13.41
C ILE A 8 -47.16 -19.86 13.98
N ALA A 9 -46.53 -21.00 13.67
CA ALA A 9 -45.12 -21.21 13.94
C ALA A 9 -44.30 -20.26 13.06
N LEU A 10 -43.73 -19.20 13.66
CA LEU A 10 -42.64 -18.46 13.06
C LEU A 10 -41.43 -19.41 12.97
N LEU A 11 -41.21 -20.02 11.81
CA LEU A 11 -39.91 -20.56 11.46
C LEU A 11 -38.96 -19.37 11.23
N ALA A 12 -38.21 -19.02 12.25
CA ALA A 12 -37.00 -18.21 12.11
C ALA A 12 -35.97 -19.04 11.34
N ILE A 13 -35.88 -18.82 10.02
CA ILE A 13 -34.75 -19.28 9.22
C ILE A 13 -33.56 -18.41 9.61
N ILE A 14 -32.81 -18.85 10.62
CA ILE A 14 -31.50 -18.28 10.94
C ILE A 14 -30.56 -18.71 9.80
N ASN A 15 -30.45 -17.87 8.78
CA ASN A 15 -29.37 -17.98 7.81
C ASN A 15 -28.05 -17.75 8.55
N THR A 16 -27.44 -18.83 9.03
CA THR A 16 -26.04 -18.83 9.43
C THR A 16 -25.22 -18.71 8.15
N ALA A 17 -25.00 -17.47 7.72
CA ALA A 17 -23.92 -17.18 6.79
C ALA A 17 -22.63 -17.62 7.48
N LYS A 18 -22.12 -18.79 7.12
CA LYS A 18 -20.76 -19.19 7.44
C LYS A 18 -19.86 -18.16 6.76
N SER A 19 -19.43 -17.17 7.55
CA SER A 19 -18.30 -16.31 7.18
C SER A 19 -17.21 -17.25 6.69
N GLN A 20 -16.81 -17.10 5.42
CA GLN A 20 -15.60 -17.76 4.94
C GLN A 20 -14.50 -17.42 5.95
N ASN A 21 -13.74 -18.42 6.38
CA ASN A 21 -12.61 -18.27 7.30
C ASN A 21 -11.53 -17.39 6.64
N THR A 22 -11.78 -16.10 6.54
CA THR A 22 -10.77 -15.09 6.24
C THR A 22 -9.96 -14.96 7.51
N LYS A 23 -8.69 -15.36 7.45
CA LYS A 23 -7.72 -15.00 8.50
C LYS A 23 -7.90 -13.50 8.78
N PRO A 24 -7.95 -13.07 10.05
CA PRO A 24 -7.99 -11.65 10.38
C PRO A 24 -6.88 -10.92 9.61
N ALA A 25 -7.19 -9.73 9.08
CA ALA A 25 -6.18 -8.89 8.46
C ALA A 25 -5.02 -8.71 9.46
N GLU A 26 -3.80 -8.95 9.00
CA GLU A 26 -2.61 -8.79 9.81
C GLU A 26 -2.46 -7.31 10.20
N SER A 27 -2.06 -7.02 11.44
CA SER A 27 -1.87 -5.63 11.87
C SER A 27 -0.70 -5.00 11.13
N PHE A 28 -0.77 -3.70 10.88
CA PHE A 28 0.29 -3.00 10.15
C PHE A 28 1.64 -3.08 10.88
N GLU A 29 1.63 -3.05 12.22
CA GLU A 29 2.82 -3.20 13.05
C GLU A 29 3.52 -4.54 12.76
N LYS A 30 2.75 -5.64 12.70
CA LYS A 30 3.28 -6.97 12.40
C LYS A 30 3.81 -7.06 10.96
N ILE A 31 3.12 -6.45 10.00
CA ILE A 31 3.59 -6.35 8.61
C ILE A 31 4.93 -5.61 8.55
N THR A 32 5.05 -4.46 9.23
CA THR A 32 6.31 -3.71 9.25
C THR A 32 7.43 -4.48 9.93
N GLU A 33 7.15 -5.16 11.06
CA GLU A 33 8.13 -5.96 11.78
C GLU A 33 8.70 -7.10 10.92
N GLN A 34 7.82 -7.87 10.26
CA GLN A 34 8.20 -8.97 9.38
C GLN A 34 9.04 -8.54 8.17
N ASN A 35 8.89 -7.28 7.73
CA ASN A 35 9.57 -6.74 6.57
C ASN A 35 10.71 -5.78 6.95
N ASN A 36 11.24 -5.88 8.18
CA ASN A 36 12.34 -5.05 8.67
C ASN A 36 12.12 -3.54 8.47
N LEU A 37 10.88 -3.08 8.64
CA LEU A 37 10.51 -1.68 8.58
C LEU A 37 10.32 -1.11 10.00
N ILE A 38 10.48 0.19 10.09
CA ILE A 38 10.09 1.03 11.23
C ILE A 38 9.02 1.97 10.71
N PHE A 39 7.91 2.04 11.43
CA PHE A 39 6.88 3.04 11.21
C PHE A 39 6.78 3.98 12.41
N ASN A 40 7.04 5.26 12.19
CA ASN A 40 6.85 6.33 13.16
C ASN A 40 5.67 7.18 12.67
N GLN A 41 4.48 6.98 13.24
CA GLN A 41 3.32 7.79 12.88
C GLN A 41 3.65 9.28 13.06
N PRO A 42 3.43 10.13 12.04
CA PRO A 42 3.70 11.56 12.18
C PRO A 42 2.80 12.23 13.22
N SER A 43 3.38 13.14 14.01
CA SER A 43 2.64 13.96 14.96
C SER A 43 1.58 14.82 14.27
N GLY A 44 0.42 15.01 14.90
CA GLY A 44 -0.68 15.80 14.34
C GLY A 44 -1.57 15.05 13.33
N PHE A 45 -1.26 13.78 13.06
CA PHE A 45 -2.10 12.91 12.24
C PHE A 45 -2.87 11.93 13.10
N VAL A 46 -4.10 11.62 12.69
CA VAL A 46 -4.97 10.62 13.31
C VAL A 46 -5.19 9.44 12.36
N LYS A 47 -5.25 8.23 12.90
CA LYS A 47 -5.51 7.02 12.12
C LYS A 47 -6.88 7.11 11.44
N THR A 48 -6.96 6.66 10.19
CA THR A 48 -8.20 6.50 9.43
C THR A 48 -8.24 5.13 8.77
N GLU A 49 -9.44 4.67 8.42
CA GLU A 49 -9.64 3.34 7.88
C GLU A 49 -9.22 3.25 6.41
N PRO A 50 -8.51 2.18 6.00
CA PRO A 50 -8.30 1.88 4.60
C PRO A 50 -9.61 1.77 3.83
N ILE A 51 -9.64 2.40 2.65
CA ILE A 51 -10.79 2.32 1.76
C ILE A 51 -10.64 1.13 0.82
N LYS A 52 -11.76 0.47 0.55
CA LYS A 52 -11.85 -0.50 -0.54
C LYS A 52 -11.61 0.23 -1.86
N ASN A 53 -10.63 -0.24 -2.62
CA ASN A 53 -10.33 0.28 -3.94
C ASN A 53 -9.72 -0.83 -4.81
N SER A 54 -9.74 -0.66 -6.12
CA SER A 54 -9.18 -1.63 -7.07
C SER A 54 -7.85 -1.19 -7.69
N ALA A 55 -7.34 -0.03 -7.29
CA ALA A 55 -6.10 0.53 -7.85
C ALA A 55 -4.87 -0.02 -7.13
N MET A 56 -4.85 0.11 -5.79
CA MET A 56 -3.80 -0.36 -4.92
C MET A 56 -4.32 -0.49 -3.49
N LEU A 57 -4.32 -1.72 -2.95
CA LEU A 57 -4.62 -1.94 -1.53
C LEU A 57 -3.52 -1.34 -0.66
N TYR A 58 -3.89 -0.89 0.54
CA TYR A 58 -2.95 -0.35 1.51
C TYR A 58 -3.41 -0.74 2.91
N GLU A 59 -2.46 -0.88 3.83
CA GLU A 59 -2.71 -1.50 5.12
C GLU A 59 -2.90 -0.48 6.24
N TYR A 60 -2.43 0.76 6.04
CA TYR A 60 -2.51 1.79 7.06
C TYR A 60 -2.76 3.17 6.45
N ALA A 61 -3.54 4.00 7.12
CA ALA A 61 -3.74 5.39 6.72
C ALA A 61 -3.90 6.32 7.91
N VAL A 62 -3.45 7.55 7.70
CA VAL A 62 -3.58 8.65 8.64
C VAL A 62 -3.95 9.93 7.90
N ILE A 63 -4.62 10.85 8.59
CA ILE A 63 -5.02 12.15 8.03
C ILE A 63 -4.70 13.25 9.05
N ASP A 64 -4.24 14.41 8.59
CA ASP A 64 -4.07 15.55 9.49
C ASP A 64 -5.44 16.07 9.94
N THR A 65 -5.50 16.66 11.13
CA THR A 65 -6.79 17.13 11.70
C THR A 65 -7.48 18.19 10.86
N SER A 66 -6.71 18.92 10.04
CA SER A 66 -7.21 19.94 9.12
C SER A 66 -7.46 19.39 7.70
N LYS A 67 -7.26 18.09 7.48
CA LYS A 67 -7.53 17.34 6.24
C LYS A 67 -6.82 17.85 4.98
N HIS A 68 -5.74 18.61 5.13
CA HIS A 68 -4.91 19.01 4.00
C HIS A 68 -4.24 17.82 3.31
N ILE A 69 -3.87 16.80 4.08
CA ILE A 69 -3.12 15.64 3.63
C ILE A 69 -3.64 14.35 4.27
N GLU A 70 -3.96 13.36 3.43
CA GLU A 70 -4.12 11.97 3.84
C GLU A 70 -2.87 11.19 3.41
N ILE A 71 -2.29 10.39 4.31
CA ILE A 71 -1.13 9.55 4.03
C ILE A 71 -1.53 8.09 4.17
N ARG A 72 -1.19 7.28 3.17
CA ARG A 72 -1.47 5.85 3.17
C ARG A 72 -0.18 5.08 2.98
N TYR A 73 -0.10 3.90 3.59
CA TYR A 73 1.09 3.07 3.58
C TYR A 73 0.75 1.66 3.11
N ALA A 74 1.58 1.15 2.20
CA ALA A 74 1.49 -0.23 1.74
C ALA A 74 2.86 -0.91 1.77
N VAL A 75 2.91 -2.20 2.13
CA VAL A 75 4.13 -3.01 2.14
C VAL A 75 3.92 -4.26 1.27
N ARG A 76 4.90 -4.55 0.42
CA ARG A 76 4.91 -5.72 -0.46
C ARG A 76 6.18 -6.51 -0.20
N SER A 77 6.06 -7.54 0.63
CA SER A 77 7.17 -8.45 0.92
C SER A 77 7.71 -9.11 -0.35
N LEU A 78 9.04 -9.21 -0.42
CA LEU A 78 9.77 -9.93 -1.47
C LEU A 78 10.27 -11.28 -0.99
N THR A 79 10.25 -11.56 0.32
CA THR A 79 10.97 -12.68 0.94
C THR A 79 10.68 -14.02 0.28
N GLU A 80 9.41 -14.42 0.10
CA GLU A 80 9.09 -15.71 -0.52
C GLU A 80 9.39 -15.70 -2.03
N ARG A 81 9.09 -14.60 -2.74
CA ARG A 81 9.38 -14.50 -4.18
C ARG A 81 10.87 -14.62 -4.47
N VAL A 82 11.70 -14.03 -3.62
CA VAL A 82 13.16 -14.06 -3.71
C VAL A 82 13.68 -15.47 -3.41
N LYS A 83 13.14 -16.12 -2.39
CA LYS A 83 13.48 -17.51 -2.06
C LYS A 83 13.10 -18.47 -3.19
N GLU A 84 11.91 -18.32 -3.76
CA GLU A 84 11.46 -19.09 -4.93
C GLU A 84 12.36 -18.83 -6.15
N TYR A 85 12.72 -17.56 -6.40
CA TYR A 85 13.62 -17.18 -7.48
C TYR A 85 15.01 -17.81 -7.33
N ARG A 86 15.59 -17.79 -6.13
CA ARG A 86 16.88 -18.44 -5.82
C ARG A 86 16.83 -19.95 -6.03
N LYS A 87 15.79 -20.61 -5.53
CA LYS A 87 15.59 -22.05 -5.75
C LYS A 87 15.42 -22.39 -7.24
N TRP A 88 14.73 -21.52 -7.99
CA TRP A 88 14.64 -21.67 -9.44
C TRP A 88 16.00 -21.50 -10.13
N LEU A 89 16.85 -20.55 -9.71
CA LEU A 89 18.20 -20.41 -10.28
C LEU A 89 19.05 -21.68 -10.18
N GLU A 90 18.87 -22.47 -9.13
CA GLU A 90 19.57 -23.76 -8.93
C GLU A 90 19.06 -24.87 -9.87
N THR A 91 17.83 -24.76 -10.36
CA THR A 91 17.13 -25.81 -11.13
C THR A 91 16.77 -25.39 -12.55
N LYS A 92 17.12 -24.17 -12.96
CA LYS A 92 16.74 -23.60 -14.25
C LYS A 92 17.31 -24.43 -15.40
N LYS A 93 16.51 -24.59 -16.45
CA LYS A 93 16.96 -25.21 -17.69
C LYS A 93 17.52 -24.15 -18.64
N GLU A 94 18.35 -24.58 -19.58
CA GLU A 94 18.82 -23.70 -20.64
C GLU A 94 17.63 -23.07 -21.39
N GLY A 95 17.69 -21.77 -21.65
CA GLY A 95 16.62 -21.01 -22.27
C GLY A 95 15.50 -20.53 -21.32
N GLU A 96 15.43 -21.01 -20.07
CA GLU A 96 14.47 -20.48 -19.11
C GLU A 96 14.92 -19.13 -18.53
N ASN A 97 13.99 -18.17 -18.44
CA ASN A 97 14.22 -16.89 -17.80
C ASN A 97 13.07 -16.54 -16.83
N ARG A 98 13.43 -16.01 -15.67
CA ARG A 98 12.51 -15.39 -14.72
C ARG A 98 13.09 -14.05 -14.31
N ILE A 99 12.20 -13.10 -14.06
CA ILE A 99 12.59 -11.77 -13.63
C ILE A 99 13.06 -11.84 -12.18
N ASN A 100 14.23 -11.28 -11.88
CA ASN A 100 14.70 -11.13 -10.51
C ASN A 100 13.77 -10.16 -9.75
N PRO A 101 13.14 -10.58 -8.64
CA PRO A 101 12.23 -9.72 -7.87
C PRO A 101 12.83 -8.37 -7.44
N ASN A 102 14.14 -8.29 -7.18
CA ASN A 102 14.80 -7.04 -6.76
C ASN A 102 14.96 -6.01 -7.90
N THR A 103 14.73 -6.41 -9.16
CA THR A 103 15.01 -5.55 -10.33
C THR A 103 13.81 -4.77 -10.84
N MET A 104 12.64 -4.93 -10.20
CA MET A 104 11.38 -4.38 -10.69
C MET A 104 10.77 -3.19 -9.91
N PRO A 105 11.41 -2.51 -8.94
CA PRO A 105 10.71 -1.53 -8.10
C PRO A 105 10.19 -0.32 -8.91
N SER A 106 10.94 0.16 -9.91
CA SER A 106 10.49 1.26 -10.78
C SER A 106 9.33 0.86 -11.70
N ALA A 107 9.36 -0.36 -12.25
CA ALA A 107 8.26 -0.88 -13.07
C ALA A 107 7.00 -1.10 -12.23
N ALA A 108 7.15 -1.62 -11.00
CA ALA A 108 6.04 -1.77 -10.05
C ALA A 108 5.42 -0.41 -9.69
N LEU A 109 6.24 0.61 -9.40
CA LEU A 109 5.74 1.96 -9.15
C LEU A 109 5.01 2.54 -10.36
N THR A 110 5.52 2.32 -11.57
CA THR A 110 4.85 2.75 -12.82
C THR A 110 3.45 2.16 -12.92
N ALA A 111 3.31 0.84 -12.73
CA ALA A 111 2.02 0.16 -12.78
C ALA A 111 1.06 0.66 -11.68
N ILE A 112 1.56 0.82 -10.45
CA ILE A 112 0.78 1.36 -9.33
C ILE A 112 0.26 2.76 -9.65
N ALA A 113 1.13 3.63 -10.16
CA ALA A 113 0.76 5.01 -10.49
C ALA A 113 -0.25 5.07 -11.65
N MET A 114 -0.13 4.21 -12.66
CA MET A 114 -1.13 4.07 -13.74
C MET A 114 -2.48 3.58 -13.21
N ASN A 115 -2.49 2.59 -12.30
CA ASN A 115 -3.71 2.10 -11.66
C ASN A 115 -4.39 3.20 -10.83
N ILE A 116 -3.62 3.97 -10.06
CA ILE A 116 -4.12 5.09 -9.26
C ILE A 116 -4.72 6.17 -10.16
N ALA A 117 -4.05 6.51 -11.26
CA ALA A 117 -4.49 7.51 -12.22
C ALA A 117 -5.66 7.04 -13.10
N GLY A 118 -5.87 5.72 -13.22
CA GLY A 118 -6.83 5.15 -14.16
C GLY A 118 -6.48 5.45 -15.63
N ASN A 119 -5.22 5.74 -15.92
CA ASN A 119 -4.74 6.10 -17.25
C ASN A 119 -3.56 5.21 -17.64
N PHE A 120 -3.73 4.44 -18.72
CA PHE A 120 -2.74 3.49 -19.21
C PHE A 120 -2.08 3.92 -20.53
N THR A 121 -2.50 5.04 -21.12
CA THR A 121 -1.96 5.51 -22.41
C THR A 121 -0.76 6.43 -22.24
N LYS A 122 -0.62 7.08 -21.09
CA LYS A 122 0.49 7.97 -20.76
C LYS A 122 1.13 7.54 -19.43
N PRO A 123 2.23 6.78 -19.45
CA PRO A 123 2.89 6.39 -18.22
C PRO A 123 3.40 7.63 -17.46
N PRO A 124 3.29 7.64 -16.13
CA PRO A 124 3.79 8.75 -15.32
C PRO A 124 5.32 8.81 -15.36
N SER A 125 5.87 10.01 -15.21
CA SER A 125 7.32 10.19 -15.09
C SER A 125 7.76 9.72 -13.70
N ILE A 126 8.55 8.65 -13.66
CA ILE A 126 9.15 8.15 -12.42
C ILE A 126 10.49 8.84 -12.22
N GLN A 127 10.65 9.46 -11.05
CA GLN A 127 11.89 10.07 -10.63
C GLN A 127 12.58 9.17 -9.61
N GLN A 128 13.90 9.05 -9.69
CA GLN A 128 14.71 8.29 -8.74
C GLN A 128 15.39 9.24 -7.77
N PHE A 129 15.37 8.91 -6.48
CA PHE A 129 16.13 9.65 -5.48
C PHE A 129 17.63 9.32 -5.57
N PRO A 130 18.53 10.26 -5.22
CA PRO A 130 19.95 9.96 -5.12
C PRO A 130 20.21 8.83 -4.12
N ALA A 131 21.00 7.83 -4.52
CA ALA A 131 21.30 6.66 -3.68
C ALA A 131 21.83 7.00 -2.27
N PRO A 132 22.72 8.01 -2.07
CA PRO A 132 23.15 8.40 -0.73
C PRO A 132 22.02 8.91 0.16
N ALA A 133 21.04 9.62 -0.42
CA ALA A 133 19.89 10.12 0.32
C ALA A 133 18.95 8.96 0.69
N VAL A 134 18.68 8.05 -0.25
CA VAL A 134 17.87 6.85 0.01
C VAL A 134 18.46 6.02 1.16
N LYS A 135 19.78 5.80 1.13
CA LYS A 135 20.48 5.04 2.17
C LYS A 135 20.42 5.74 3.52
N LYS A 136 20.63 7.06 3.55
CA LYS A 136 20.62 7.86 4.78
C LYS A 136 19.23 7.96 5.41
N ASP A 137 18.24 8.28 4.60
CA ASP A 137 16.91 8.69 5.09
C ASP A 137 15.96 7.50 5.27
N PHE A 138 16.14 6.43 4.47
CA PHE A 138 15.26 5.26 4.46
C PHE A 138 15.96 3.93 4.79
N ASN A 139 17.29 3.90 4.88
CA ASN A 139 18.10 2.67 4.90
C ASN A 139 17.79 1.68 3.74
N ALA A 140 17.21 2.20 2.67
CA ALA A 140 16.81 1.44 1.48
C ALA A 140 17.98 1.35 0.47
N ASP A 141 17.82 0.48 -0.52
CA ASP A 141 18.77 0.28 -1.61
C ASP A 141 18.38 1.07 -2.86
N ALA A 142 17.08 1.30 -3.07
CA ALA A 142 16.57 2.22 -4.08
C ALA A 142 15.33 2.97 -3.60
N GLY A 143 15.07 4.14 -4.20
CA GLY A 143 13.93 4.97 -3.88
C GLY A 143 13.47 5.76 -5.08
N PHE A 144 12.15 5.87 -5.25
CA PHE A 144 11.52 6.48 -6.40
C PHE A 144 10.30 7.30 -5.97
N PHE A 145 9.90 8.25 -6.79
CA PHE A 145 8.62 8.91 -6.64
C PHE A 145 8.00 9.35 -7.95
N THR A 146 6.69 9.59 -7.89
CA THR A 146 5.95 10.26 -8.96
C THR A 146 4.74 10.98 -8.37
N ILE A 147 4.10 11.84 -9.15
CA ILE A 147 2.87 12.53 -8.78
C ILE A 147 1.85 12.30 -9.88
N VAL A 148 0.65 11.87 -9.49
CA VAL A 148 -0.48 11.61 -10.40
C VAL A 148 -1.75 12.26 -9.88
N ALA A 149 -2.70 12.52 -10.78
CA ALA A 149 -4.07 12.81 -10.40
C ALA A 149 -4.80 11.48 -10.17
N PRO A 150 -5.26 11.16 -8.95
CA PRO A 150 -5.88 9.87 -8.66
C PRO A 150 -7.33 9.83 -9.16
N THR A 151 -7.82 8.63 -9.49
CA THR A 151 -9.26 8.39 -9.70
C THR A 151 -10.03 8.55 -8.40
N LYS A 152 -11.34 8.83 -8.46
CA LYS A 152 -12.19 8.89 -7.25
C LYS A 152 -12.16 7.61 -6.41
N ASN A 153 -11.98 6.45 -7.05
CA ASN A 153 -11.89 5.15 -6.37
C ASN A 153 -10.71 5.09 -5.39
N PHE A 154 -9.58 5.69 -5.76
CA PHE A 154 -8.41 5.76 -4.89
C PHE A 154 -8.38 7.09 -4.13
N GLY A 155 -8.42 8.21 -4.83
CA GLY A 155 -8.22 9.56 -4.28
C GLY A 155 -9.38 10.12 -3.47
N LYS A 156 -10.58 9.52 -3.52
CA LYS A 156 -11.83 10.17 -3.06
C LYS A 156 -12.00 11.52 -3.77
N ASP A 157 -11.85 12.61 -3.05
CA ASP A 157 -11.93 13.98 -3.56
C ASP A 157 -10.55 14.63 -3.79
N TYR A 158 -9.46 13.97 -3.37
CA TYR A 158 -8.10 14.48 -3.53
C TYR A 158 -7.69 14.60 -5.00
N LYS A 159 -7.14 15.77 -5.36
CA LYS A 159 -6.71 16.07 -6.74
C LYS A 159 -5.32 15.55 -7.09
N PHE A 160 -4.46 15.37 -6.11
CA PHE A 160 -3.07 14.95 -6.29
C PHE A 160 -2.72 13.80 -5.36
N CYS A 161 -1.90 12.88 -5.87
CA CYS A 161 -1.29 11.81 -5.10
C CYS A 161 0.19 11.74 -5.45
N MET A 162 1.06 12.11 -4.51
CA MET A 162 2.47 11.77 -4.57
C MET A 162 2.65 10.33 -4.10
N VAL A 163 3.29 9.50 -4.92
CA VAL A 163 3.61 8.12 -4.58
C VAL A 163 5.12 8.04 -4.39
N VAL A 164 5.54 7.66 -3.19
CA VAL A 164 6.94 7.38 -2.85
C VAL A 164 7.08 5.86 -2.72
N ALA A 165 8.08 5.29 -3.37
CA ALA A 165 8.45 3.89 -3.23
C ALA A 165 9.87 3.78 -2.71
N ILE A 166 10.09 2.94 -1.69
CA ILE A 166 11.42 2.55 -1.23
C ILE A 166 11.57 1.04 -1.36
N HIS A 167 12.75 0.60 -1.79
CA HIS A 167 13.06 -0.79 -2.07
C HIS A 167 14.26 -1.23 -1.26
N LYS A 168 14.16 -2.42 -0.67
CA LYS A 168 15.27 -3.09 0.01
C LYS A 168 15.41 -4.49 -0.57
N ASP A 169 16.59 -4.79 -1.08
CA ASP A 169 16.90 -6.07 -1.72
C ASP A 169 16.50 -7.21 -0.80
N ASP A 170 15.81 -8.20 -1.35
CA ASP A 170 15.37 -9.43 -0.67
C ASP A 170 14.32 -9.27 0.43
N ILE A 171 13.98 -8.03 0.81
CA ILE A 171 13.09 -7.74 1.93
C ILE A 171 11.70 -7.34 1.42
N ALA A 172 11.56 -6.13 0.88
CA ALA A 172 10.26 -5.59 0.51
C ALA A 172 10.35 -4.36 -0.39
N ASP A 173 9.25 -4.08 -1.07
CA ASP A 173 8.89 -2.73 -1.53
C ASP A 173 7.92 -2.11 -0.52
N ALA A 174 8.17 -0.86 -0.12
CA ALA A 174 7.25 -0.08 0.71
C ALA A 174 6.82 1.19 -0.02
N TYR A 175 5.54 1.52 0.09
CA TYR A 175 4.91 2.63 -0.62
C TYR A 175 4.24 3.58 0.36
N THR A 176 4.47 4.87 0.16
CA THR A 176 3.78 5.97 0.85
C THR A 176 3.01 6.77 -0.18
N PHE A 177 1.69 6.87 -0.02
CA PHE A 177 0.82 7.67 -0.85
C PHE A 177 0.41 8.93 -0.08
N ILE A 178 0.79 10.09 -0.58
CA ILE A 178 0.47 11.38 0.05
C ILE A 178 -0.56 12.08 -0.84
N LEU A 179 -1.79 12.16 -0.35
CA LEU A 179 -2.93 12.72 -1.07
C LEU A 179 -3.23 14.14 -0.60
N THR A 180 -3.51 15.04 -1.53
CA THR A 180 -3.82 16.45 -1.26
C THR A 180 -4.69 17.05 -2.36
N ASP A 181 -5.46 18.08 -2.02
CA ASP A 181 -6.23 18.87 -2.97
C ASP A 181 -5.40 19.93 -3.69
N GLU A 182 -4.31 20.38 -3.07
CA GLU A 182 -3.46 21.45 -3.55
C GLU A 182 -1.99 21.02 -3.56
N MET A 183 -1.28 21.26 -4.67
CA MET A 183 0.12 20.88 -4.82
C MET A 183 1.03 21.57 -3.79
N GLU A 184 0.72 22.82 -3.44
CA GLU A 184 1.46 23.61 -2.45
C GLU A 184 1.46 22.97 -1.06
N ASN A 185 0.46 22.16 -0.73
CA ASN A 185 0.41 21.42 0.53
C ASN A 185 1.58 20.43 0.65
N LEU A 186 2.05 19.85 -0.46
CA LEU A 186 3.20 18.95 -0.43
C LEU A 186 4.44 19.69 0.10
N LYS A 187 4.68 20.91 -0.38
CA LYS A 187 5.81 21.73 0.08
C LYS A 187 5.61 22.27 1.49
N LYS A 188 4.38 22.67 1.83
CA LYS A 188 4.06 23.36 3.08
C LYS A 188 4.01 22.43 4.28
N TYR A 189 3.48 21.21 4.11
CA TYR A 189 3.13 20.34 5.23
C TYR A 189 3.94 19.04 5.27
N ILE A 190 4.58 18.61 4.18
CA ILE A 190 5.46 17.44 4.24
C ILE A 190 6.79 17.84 4.86
N THR A 191 7.00 17.39 6.09
CA THR A 191 8.27 17.50 6.81
C THR A 191 9.11 16.24 6.62
N PRO A 192 10.42 16.26 6.91
CA PRO A 192 11.23 15.04 6.93
C PRO A 192 10.68 13.95 7.84
N ALA A 193 10.03 14.31 8.96
CA ALA A 193 9.40 13.33 9.85
C ALA A 193 8.20 12.62 9.21
N ILE A 194 7.44 13.32 8.36
CA ILE A 194 6.35 12.73 7.57
C ILE A 194 6.92 11.91 6.42
N PHE A 195 7.88 12.47 5.68
CA PHE A 195 8.44 11.86 4.50
C PHE A 195 9.18 10.55 4.82
N ASN A 196 9.88 10.50 5.97
CA ASN A 196 10.68 9.36 6.42
C ASN A 196 9.96 8.50 7.47
N ALA A 197 8.63 8.69 7.62
CA ALA A 197 7.84 8.00 8.63
C ALA A 197 7.90 6.47 8.51
N LEU A 198 7.97 5.95 7.28
CA LEU A 198 8.16 4.54 6.98
C LEU A 198 9.54 4.34 6.34
N ARG A 199 10.40 3.54 6.97
CA ARG A 199 11.77 3.27 6.51
C ARG A 199 12.24 1.89 6.93
N PHE A 200 13.29 1.36 6.32
CA PHE A 200 13.92 0.13 6.78
C PHE A 200 14.73 0.36 8.06
N LYS A 201 14.80 -0.70 8.89
CA LYS A 201 15.61 -0.77 10.11
C LYS A 201 17.08 -0.61 9.78
#